data_AF-A0AAV3PNP8-F1
#
_entry.id   AF-A0AAV3PNP8-F1
#
_cell.length_a   1.000
_cell.length_b   1.000
_cell.length_c   1.000
_cell.angle_alpha   90.00
_cell.angle_beta   90.00
_cell.angle_gamma   90.00
#
_symmetry.space_group_name_H-M   'P 1'
#
loop_
_entity.id
_entity.type
_entity.pdbx_description
1 polymer ?
#
loop_
_entity_poly.entity_id
_entity_poly.type
_entity_poly.pdbx_seq_one_letter_code
_entity_poly.pdbx_strand_id
1 'polypeptide(L)'
;MVGNIVHVMAMRAGTEKLPGDVKLSGVIAAFPYFWSSEIEANRETLYYHLWKFLYPSIPGGIDNPLLNPWAKDAPSLTGLGCSKMLVVVGELDPLRIAGIQYVDEVKKSGWKGEIDLIDV
;
A
#
# COMPACT_ATOMS: atom_id res chain seq x y z
N MET A 1 -4.16 8.09 -3.96
CA MET A 1 -4.80 7.90 -2.62
C MET A 1 -5.70 6.66 -2.53
N VAL A 2 -6.45 6.29 -3.59
CA VAL A 2 -7.35 5.11 -3.55
C VAL A 2 -6.58 3.79 -3.30
N GLY A 3 -5.33 3.68 -3.78
CA GLY A 3 -4.50 2.50 -3.56
C GLY A 3 -4.25 2.12 -2.08
N ASN A 4 -4.12 3.08 -1.15
CA ASN A 4 -3.89 2.76 0.27
C ASN A 4 -5.12 2.12 0.91
N ILE A 5 -6.31 2.65 0.60
CA ILE A 5 -7.56 2.07 1.11
C ILE A 5 -7.70 0.65 0.58
N VAL A 6 -7.41 0.43 -0.71
CA VAL A 6 -7.41 -0.90 -1.32
C VAL A 6 -6.46 -1.85 -0.59
N HIS A 7 -5.24 -1.42 -0.30
CA HIS A 7 -4.28 -2.21 0.47
C HIS A 7 -4.81 -2.58 1.85
N VAL A 8 -5.29 -1.59 2.63
CA VAL A 8 -5.82 -1.83 3.98
C VAL A 8 -7.02 -2.77 3.95
N MET A 9 -7.94 -2.61 2.98
CA MET A 9 -9.08 -3.50 2.82
C MET A 9 -8.67 -4.92 2.42
N ALA A 10 -7.68 -5.07 1.54
CA ALA A 10 -7.14 -6.38 1.16
C ALA A 10 -6.48 -7.09 2.35
N MET A 11 -5.73 -6.36 3.19
CA MET A 11 -5.14 -6.88 4.41
C MET A 11 -6.20 -7.31 5.42
N ARG A 12 -7.23 -6.48 5.64
CA ARG A 12 -8.35 -6.82 6.52
C ARG A 12 -9.13 -8.03 6.03
N ALA A 13 -9.37 -8.16 4.72
CA ALA A 13 -10.03 -9.34 4.17
C ALA A 13 -9.24 -10.64 4.35
N GLY A 14 -7.94 -10.57 4.65
CA GLY A 14 -7.12 -11.73 4.98
C GLY A 14 -7.28 -12.23 6.42
N THR A 15 -7.80 -11.39 7.32
CA THR A 15 -7.96 -11.70 8.75
C THR A 15 -9.42 -11.69 9.20
N GLU A 16 -10.26 -10.88 8.57
CA GLU A 16 -11.69 -10.72 8.86
C GLU A 16 -12.51 -11.38 7.73
N LYS A 17 -13.42 -12.29 8.10
CA LYS A 17 -14.34 -12.90 7.13
C LYS A 17 -15.33 -11.87 6.60
N LEU A 18 -15.48 -11.81 5.28
CA LEU A 18 -16.53 -11.00 4.66
C LEU A 18 -17.90 -11.68 4.80
N PRO A 19 -19.00 -10.90 4.86
CA PRO A 19 -20.35 -11.44 4.91
C PRO A 19 -20.63 -12.42 3.76
N GLY A 20 -21.28 -13.55 4.07
CA GLY A 20 -21.63 -14.57 3.08
C GLY A 20 -20.45 -15.40 2.56
N ASP A 21 -19.34 -15.47 3.31
CA ASP A 21 -18.12 -16.21 2.94
C ASP A 21 -17.52 -15.78 1.58
N VAL A 22 -17.79 -14.54 1.18
CA VAL A 22 -17.24 -13.93 -0.03
C VAL A 22 -15.72 -13.77 0.12
N LYS A 23 -15.00 -13.92 -0.98
CA LYS A 23 -13.55 -13.71 -1.06
C LYS A 23 -13.22 -12.66 -2.11
N LEU A 24 -12.17 -11.88 -1.85
CA LEU A 24 -11.64 -10.94 -2.84
C LEU A 24 -10.89 -11.72 -3.93
N SER A 25 -11.44 -11.74 -5.14
CA SER A 25 -10.76 -12.39 -6.28
C SER A 25 -9.53 -11.60 -6.74
N GLY A 26 -9.57 -10.27 -6.60
CA GLY A 26 -8.44 -9.42 -6.87
C GLY A 26 -8.69 -7.97 -6.52
N VAL A 27 -7.64 -7.16 -6.59
CA VAL A 27 -7.69 -5.73 -6.32
C VAL A 27 -6.87 -4.94 -7.34
N ILE A 28 -7.24 -3.67 -7.54
CA ILE A 28 -6.47 -2.71 -8.33
C ILE A 28 -6.06 -1.56 -7.41
N ALA A 29 -4.76 -1.37 -7.22
CA ALA A 29 -4.18 -0.28 -6.47
C ALA A 29 -3.56 0.73 -7.44
N ALA A 30 -4.38 1.67 -7.92
CA ALA A 30 -3.93 2.73 -8.83
C ALA A 30 -3.39 3.95 -8.06
N PHE A 31 -2.22 4.42 -8.48
CA PHE A 31 -1.48 5.56 -7.91
C PHE A 31 -1.52 5.52 -6.37
N PRO A 32 -0.98 4.44 -5.77
CA PRO A 32 -1.00 4.27 -4.33
C PRO A 32 -0.16 5.38 -3.70
N TYR A 33 -0.69 5.93 -2.61
CA TYR A 33 -0.07 6.96 -1.81
C TYR A 33 0.85 6.31 -0.76
N PHE A 34 1.72 5.41 -1.18
CA PHE A 34 2.67 4.82 -0.26
C PHE A 34 3.82 5.78 -0.01
N TRP A 35 4.33 5.77 1.21
CA TRP A 35 5.40 6.62 1.66
C TRP A 35 6.26 5.86 2.66
N SER A 36 7.57 6.04 2.56
CA SER A 36 8.53 5.55 3.54
C SER A 36 9.62 6.60 3.69
N SER A 37 10.13 6.79 4.90
CA SER A 37 11.29 7.67 5.12
C SER A 37 12.55 7.20 4.39
N GLU A 38 12.60 5.93 3.96
CA GLU A 38 13.69 5.37 3.15
C GLU A 38 13.63 5.78 1.68
N ILE A 39 12.43 6.09 1.16
CA ILE A 39 12.21 6.50 -0.23
C ILE A 39 12.21 8.02 -0.34
N GLU A 40 11.46 8.69 0.52
CA GLU A 40 11.34 10.14 0.52
C GLU A 40 11.36 10.66 1.96
N ALA A 41 12.49 11.29 2.30
CA ALA A 41 12.72 11.88 3.61
C ALA A 41 12.26 13.34 3.68
N ASN A 42 11.97 13.99 2.54
CA ASN A 42 11.55 15.38 2.48
C ASN A 42 10.15 15.58 3.08
N ARG A 43 10.11 16.33 4.19
CA ARG A 43 8.89 16.64 4.95
C ARG A 43 8.21 17.95 4.54
N GLU A 44 8.74 18.63 3.53
CA GLU A 44 8.18 19.88 3.01
C GLU A 44 7.39 19.67 1.71
N THR A 45 7.12 18.41 1.34
CA THR A 45 6.33 18.10 0.16
C THR A 45 4.84 18.34 0.43
N LEU A 46 4.09 18.73 -0.61
CA LEU A 46 2.63 18.78 -0.56
C LEU A 46 2.04 17.46 -0.05
N TYR A 47 2.66 16.34 -0.42
CA TYR A 47 2.22 15.01 -0.03
C TYR A 47 2.37 14.76 1.48
N TYR A 48 3.50 15.17 2.06
CA TYR A 48 3.70 15.09 3.50
C TYR A 48 2.66 15.93 4.25
N HIS A 49 2.46 17.18 3.83
CA HIS A 49 1.49 18.08 4.48
C HIS A 49 0.05 17.60 4.33
N LEU A 50 -0.34 17.10 3.16
CA LEU A 50 -1.67 16.53 2.93
C LEU A 50 -1.92 15.35 3.87
N TRP A 51 -0.96 14.45 4.04
CA TRP A 51 -1.14 13.33 4.96
C TRP A 51 -1.23 13.78 6.41
N LYS A 52 -0.34 14.67 6.85
CA LYS A 52 -0.37 15.23 8.19
C LYS A 52 -1.67 15.97 8.47
N PHE A 53 -2.29 16.59 7.47
CA PHE A 53 -3.60 17.20 7.58
C PHE A 53 -4.72 16.15 7.75
N LEU A 54 -4.68 15.06 6.98
CA LEU A 54 -5.69 14.00 7.03
C LEU A 54 -5.64 13.19 8.35
N TYR A 55 -4.44 12.96 8.90
CA TYR A 55 -4.28 12.22 10.15
C TYR A 55 -3.15 12.79 11.04
N PRO A 56 -3.39 13.92 11.74
CA PRO A 56 -2.32 14.68 12.42
C PRO A 56 -1.61 13.96 13.56
N SER A 57 -2.29 13.03 14.24
CA SER A 57 -1.82 12.33 15.44
C SER A 57 -1.46 10.88 15.19
N ILE A 58 -1.16 10.53 13.94
CA ILE A 58 -0.86 9.14 13.55
C ILE A 58 0.37 8.61 14.30
N PRO A 59 0.27 7.47 15.02
CA PRO A 59 1.42 6.84 15.66
C PRO A 59 2.47 6.44 14.61
N GLY A 60 3.76 6.70 14.86
CA GLY A 60 4.83 6.37 13.91
C GLY A 60 4.96 7.33 12.71
N GLY A 61 4.06 8.31 12.57
CA GLY A 61 4.19 9.35 11.54
C GLY A 61 4.14 8.77 10.11
N ILE A 62 5.14 9.11 9.30
CA ILE A 62 5.22 8.69 7.89
C ILE A 62 5.59 7.22 7.69
N ASP A 63 6.19 6.59 8.70
CA ASP A 63 6.50 5.15 8.68
C ASP A 63 5.39 4.33 9.35
N ASN A 64 4.23 4.95 9.58
CA ASN A 64 3.04 4.20 9.99
C ASN A 64 2.66 3.18 8.89
N PRO A 65 2.26 1.94 9.24
CA PRO A 65 1.87 0.91 8.27
C PRO A 65 0.75 1.29 7.28
N LEU A 66 -0.07 2.30 7.57
CA LEU A 66 -1.10 2.82 6.66
C LEU A 66 -0.50 3.59 5.46
N LEU A 67 0.73 4.09 5.63
CA LEU A 67 1.52 4.76 4.60
C LEU A 67 2.65 3.89 4.07
N ASN A 68 3.33 3.17 4.96
CA ASN A 68 4.46 2.33 4.67
C ASN A 68 4.08 0.84 4.89
N PRO A 69 3.49 0.15 3.90
CA PRO A 69 3.11 -1.25 4.01
C PRO A 69 4.25 -2.22 4.32
N TRP A 70 5.51 -1.79 4.17
CA TRP A 70 6.71 -2.58 4.44
C TRP A 70 7.53 -2.00 5.62
N ALA A 71 6.93 -1.13 6.44
CA ALA A 71 7.54 -0.71 7.69
C ALA A 71 7.83 -1.91 8.58
N LYS A 72 8.84 -1.79 9.45
CA LYS A 72 9.25 -2.84 10.39
C LYS A 72 8.09 -3.39 11.23
N ASP A 73 7.16 -2.52 11.63
CA ASP A 73 6.01 -2.87 12.47
C ASP A 73 4.73 -3.08 11.64
N ALA A 74 4.83 -3.13 10.31
CA ALA A 74 3.70 -3.40 9.43
C ALA A 74 3.30 -4.89 9.50
N PRO A 75 2.01 -5.23 9.37
CA PRO A 75 1.58 -6.61 9.23
C PRO A 75 2.21 -7.27 8.00
N SER A 76 2.54 -8.56 8.11
CA SER A 76 3.14 -9.31 6.99
C SER A 76 2.25 -9.27 5.75
N LEU A 77 2.82 -8.87 4.60
CA LEU A 77 2.14 -8.82 3.30
C LEU A 77 1.65 -10.20 2.82
N THR A 78 2.12 -11.30 3.42
CA THR A 78 1.53 -12.63 3.22
C THR A 78 0.05 -12.70 3.60
N GLY A 79 -0.42 -11.77 4.44
CA GLY A 79 -1.80 -11.66 4.90
C GLY A 79 -2.76 -10.98 3.92
N LEU A 80 -2.32 -10.60 2.71
CA LEU A 80 -3.22 -10.05 1.69
C LEU A 80 -4.32 -11.07 1.33
N GLY A 81 -5.57 -10.76 1.66
CA GLY A 81 -6.75 -11.63 1.49
C GLY A 81 -7.33 -11.69 0.08
N CYS A 82 -6.54 -11.31 -0.94
CA CYS A 82 -6.93 -11.42 -2.34
C CYS A 82 -6.03 -12.42 -3.08
N SER A 83 -6.48 -12.90 -4.24
CA SER A 83 -5.66 -13.80 -5.08
C SER A 83 -4.90 -13.10 -6.19
N LYS A 84 -5.28 -11.86 -6.54
CA LYS A 84 -4.68 -11.08 -7.63
C LYS A 84 -4.55 -9.62 -7.25
N MET A 85 -3.49 -8.98 -7.70
CA MET A 85 -3.25 -7.56 -7.48
C MET A 85 -2.69 -6.91 -8.73
N LEU A 86 -3.28 -5.80 -9.14
CA LEU A 86 -2.71 -4.93 -10.15
C LEU A 86 -2.31 -3.61 -9.49
N VAL A 87 -1.05 -3.24 -9.61
CA VAL A 87 -0.55 -1.93 -9.19
C VAL A 87 -0.37 -1.06 -10.42
N VAL A 88 -0.89 0.16 -10.39
CA VAL A 88 -0.72 1.14 -11.48
C VAL A 88 0.04 2.33 -10.93
N VAL A 89 1.13 2.70 -11.59
CA VAL A 89 1.93 3.90 -11.32
C VAL A 89 2.07 4.70 -12.61
N GLY A 90 2.56 5.94 -12.54
CA GLY A 90 2.84 6.70 -13.77
C GLY A 90 4.05 7.59 -13.67
N GLU A 91 4.66 7.88 -14.82
CA GLU A 91 5.98 8.51 -14.95
C GLU A 91 6.08 9.83 -14.16
N LEU A 92 5.01 10.63 -14.18
CA LEU A 92 4.96 11.95 -13.53
C LEU A 92 4.47 11.90 -12.08
N ASP A 93 4.16 10.71 -11.54
CA ASP A 93 3.75 10.55 -10.15
C ASP A 93 4.99 10.57 -9.23
N PRO A 94 5.13 11.55 -8.32
CA PRO A 94 6.24 11.59 -7.37
C PRO A 94 6.30 10.38 -6.45
N LEU A 95 5.20 9.63 -6.30
CA LEU A 95 5.12 8.41 -5.49
C LEU A 95 5.32 7.13 -6.32
N ARG A 96 5.65 7.23 -7.61
CA ARG A 96 5.89 6.09 -8.51
C ARG A 96 6.87 5.08 -7.92
N ILE A 97 8.00 5.56 -7.38
CA ILE A 97 9.04 4.69 -6.80
C ILE A 97 8.48 3.87 -5.63
N ALA A 98 7.63 4.47 -4.79
CA ALA A 98 6.99 3.77 -3.68
C ALA A 98 5.98 2.72 -4.15
N GLY A 99 5.24 2.99 -5.23
CA GLY A 99 4.37 1.99 -5.85
C GLY A 99 5.14 0.79 -6.43
N ILE A 100 6.28 1.05 -7.08
CA ILE A 100 7.18 -0.01 -7.58
C ILE A 100 7.77 -0.82 -6.43
N GLN A 101 8.28 -0.15 -5.37
CA GLN A 101 8.80 -0.82 -4.19
C GLN A 101 7.75 -1.73 -3.54
N TYR A 102 6.50 -1.28 -3.46
CA TYR A 102 5.42 -2.09 -2.91
C TYR A 102 5.25 -3.42 -3.66
N VAL A 103 5.34 -3.42 -5.00
CA VAL A 103 5.28 -4.66 -5.80
C VAL A 103 6.43 -5.60 -5.44
N ASP A 104 7.64 -5.07 -5.29
CA ASP A 104 8.81 -5.86 -4.92
C ASP A 104 8.68 -6.44 -3.50
N GLU A 105 8.20 -5.66 -2.55
CA GLU A 105 7.98 -6.13 -1.17
C GLU A 105 6.88 -7.20 -1.09
N VAL A 106 5.79 -7.07 -1.86
CA VAL A 106 4.77 -8.12 -1.95
C VAL A 106 5.37 -9.40 -2.53
N LYS A 107 6.17 -9.33 -3.60
CA LYS A 107 6.85 -10.50 -4.18
C LYS A 107 7.83 -11.16 -3.20
N LYS A 108 8.60 -10.37 -2.45
CA LYS A 108 9.54 -10.87 -1.44
C LYS A 108 8.86 -11.48 -0.21
N SER A 109 7.66 -11.00 0.14
CA SER A 109 6.94 -11.43 1.35
C SER A 109 6.59 -12.92 1.35
N GLY A 110 6.53 -13.56 0.18
CA GLY A 110 6.06 -14.94 0.05
C GLY A 110 4.55 -15.08 -0.11
N TRP A 111 3.82 -13.97 -0.29
CA TRP A 111 2.42 -13.98 -0.70
C TRP A 111 2.22 -14.85 -1.96
N LYS A 112 1.13 -15.61 -1.99
CA LYS A 112 0.90 -16.68 -2.98
C LYS A 112 0.00 -16.28 -4.15
N GLY A 113 -0.40 -15.01 -4.23
CA GLY A 113 -1.20 -14.49 -5.32
C GLY A 113 -0.39 -14.06 -6.53
N GLU A 114 -1.09 -13.62 -7.57
CA GLU A 114 -0.52 -13.00 -8.77
C GLU A 114 -0.46 -11.48 -8.58
N ILE A 115 0.69 -10.86 -8.88
CA ILE A 115 0.84 -9.40 -8.86
C ILE A 115 1.45 -8.88 -10.16
N ASP A 116 0.78 -7.90 -10.75
CA ASP A 116 1.23 -7.20 -11.95
C ASP A 116 1.44 -5.71 -11.66
N LEU A 117 2.35 -5.11 -12.41
CA LEU A 117 2.63 -3.67 -12.40
C LEU A 117 2.36 -3.11 -13.80
N ILE A 118 1.58 -2.04 -13.87
CA ILE A 118 1.47 -1.17 -15.05
C ILE A 118 2.10 0.18 -14.69
N ASP A 119 2.96 0.65 -15.57
CA ASP A 119 3.65 1.94 -15.47
C ASP A 119 3.29 2.76 -16.71
N VAL A 120 2.55 3.86 -16.51
CA VAL A 120 1.93 4.67 -17.59
C VAL A 120 2.54 6.06 -17.76
#